data_AF-A0A7V5S2A4-F1
#
_entry.id   AF-A0A7V5S2A4-F1
#
_cell.length_a   1.000
_cell.length_b   1.000
_cell.length_c   1.000
_cell.angle_alpha   90.00
_cell.angle_beta   90.00
_cell.angle_gamma   90.00
#
_symmetry.space_group_name_H-M   'P 1'
#
loop_
_entity.id
_entity.type
_entity.pdbx_description
1 polymer ?
#
loop_
_entity_poly.entity_id
_entity_poly.type
_entity_poly.pdbx_seq_one_letter_code
_entity_poly.pdbx_strand_id
1 'polypeptide(L)' 'MMAIHETEERNGKLRTVMKLEPGERVALCRCMHSKEFPFCDGTHKQLEGNTGPVIIEALKEAVEETTE' A
#
# COMPACT_ATOMS: atom_id res chain seq x y z
N MET A 1 4.50 -14.99 1.64
CA MET A 1 5.36 -14.00 2.30
C MET A 1 4.66 -12.66 2.15
N MET A 2 4.42 -11.96 3.26
CA MET A 2 3.79 -10.65 3.27
C MET A 2 4.90 -9.61 3.34
N ALA A 3 4.72 -8.47 2.69
CA ALA A 3 5.64 -7.34 2.77
C ALA A 3 5.90 -6.96 4.24
N ILE A 4 7.17 -6.72 4.58
CA ILE A 4 7.54 -6.23 5.91
C ILE A 4 7.19 -4.75 5.96
N HIS A 5 6.44 -4.34 6.98
CA HIS A 5 6.15 -2.93 7.23
C HIS A 5 6.46 -2.53 8.67
N GLU A 6 6.90 -1.30 8.83
CA GLU A 6 7.21 -0.68 10.11
C GLU A 6 6.55 0.71 10.12
N THR A 7 5.83 1.04 11.21
CA THR A 7 5.23 2.36 11.38
C THR A 7 5.87 3.06 12.57
N GLU A 8 6.38 4.27 12.34
CA GLU A 8 6.98 5.12 13.37
C GLU A 8 6.37 6.53 13.34
N GLU A 9 6.43 7.24 14.46
CA GLU A 9 6.13 8.68 14.50
C GLU A 9 7.41 9.49 14.31
N ARG A 10 7.40 10.41 13.35
CA ARG A 10 8.52 11.35 13.13
C ARG A 10 7.99 12.76 12.96
N ASN A 11 8.36 13.64 13.89
CA ASN A 11 7.91 15.05 13.95
C ASN A 11 6.36 15.17 14.03
N GLY A 12 5.71 14.39 14.90
CA GLY A 12 4.26 14.44 15.09
C GLY A 12 3.44 13.83 13.95
N LYS A 13 4.06 13.07 13.04
CA LYS A 13 3.38 12.43 11.91
C LYS A 13 3.76 10.95 11.84
N LEU A 14 2.74 10.09 11.71
CA LEU A 14 2.95 8.67 11.43
C LEU A 14 3.55 8.50 10.04
N ARG A 15 4.57 7.63 9.96
CA ARG A 15 5.22 7.21 8.73
C ARG A 15 5.28 5.70 8.72
N THR A 16 4.72 5.10 7.68
CA THR A 16 4.85 3.67 7.43
C THR A 16 5.83 3.45 6.30
N VAL A 17 6.85 2.63 6.55
CA VAL A 17 7.80 2.15 5.56
C VAL A 17 7.45 0.72 5.23
N MET A 18 7.39 0.40 3.94
CA MET A 18 7.18 -0.97 3.45
C MET A 18 8.39 -1.37 2.63
N LYS A 19 8.90 -2.57 2.91
CA LYS A 19 9.97 -3.21 2.14
C LYS A 19 9.33 -4.31 1.33
N LEU A 20 9.47 -4.23 0.00
CA LEU A 20 8.93 -5.20 -0.94
C LEU A 20 10.07 -5.87 -1.68
N GLU A 21 9.97 -7.19 -1.86
CA GLU A 21 10.84 -7.95 -2.75
C GLU A 21 10.35 -7.86 -4.20
N PRO A 22 11.23 -8.00 -5.21
CA PRO A 22 10.82 -7.98 -6.62
C PRO A 22 9.76 -9.05 -6.93
N GLY A 23 8.68 -8.64 -7.58
CA GLY A 23 7.51 -9.46 -7.87
C GLY A 23 6.44 -9.49 -6.79
N GLU A 24 6.65 -8.85 -5.64
CA GLU A 24 5.62 -8.71 -4.63
C GLU A 24 4.56 -7.67 -5.03
N ARG A 25 3.35 -7.87 -4.51
CA ARG A 25 2.19 -7.02 -4.75
C ARG A 25 1.45 -6.80 -3.45
N VAL A 26 1.12 -5.55 -3.14
CA VAL A 26 0.35 -5.18 -1.94
C VAL A 26 -0.80 -4.26 -2.30
N ALA A 27 -1.87 -4.33 -1.51
CA ALA A 27 -3.01 -3.43 -1.60
C ALA A 27 -3.05 -2.54 -0.35
N LEU A 28 -2.89 -1.22 -0.54
CA LEU A 28 -2.90 -0.24 0.53
C LEU A 28 -4.27 0.37 0.72
N CYS A 29 -4.66 0.53 1.97
CA CYS A 29 -5.91 1.17 2.34
C CYS A 29 -5.90 2.65 1.92
N ARG A 30 -6.99 3.09 1.27
CA ARG A 30 -7.29 4.52 1.06
C ARG A 30 -8.56 4.99 1.75
N CYS A 31 -9.35 4.08 2.31
CA CYS A 31 -10.57 4.44 3.01
C CYS A 31 -10.32 4.81 4.48
N MET A 32 -9.13 4.57 5.04
CA MET A 32 -8.78 4.84 6.44
C MET A 32 -9.60 4.04 7.49
N HIS A 33 -10.40 3.07 7.06
CA HIS A 33 -11.24 2.24 7.95
C HIS A 33 -10.75 0.79 8.10
N SER A 34 -9.62 0.42 7.47
CA SER A 34 -9.07 -0.93 7.56
C SER A 34 -8.64 -1.25 9.00
N LYS A 35 -8.95 -2.47 9.45
CA LYS A 35 -8.47 -3.03 10.72
C LYS A 35 -7.02 -3.53 10.62
N GLU A 36 -6.52 -3.70 9.40
CA GLU A 36 -5.16 -4.12 9.10
C GLU A 36 -4.34 -2.96 8.50
N PHE A 37 -4.63 -1.71 8.90
CA PHE A 37 -3.94 -0.53 8.39
C PHE A 37 -2.40 -0.69 8.54
N PRO A 38 -1.60 -0.49 7.48
CA PRO A 38 -1.88 0.25 6.24
C PRO A 38 -2.53 -0.56 5.11
N PHE A 39 -2.73 -1.87 5.27
CA PHE A 39 -3.22 -2.73 4.20
C PHE A 39 -4.73 -2.63 4.03
N CYS A 40 -5.20 -2.94 2.83
CA CYS A 40 -6.61 -3.04 2.53
C CYS A 40 -7.16 -4.42 2.95
N ASP A 41 -8.10 -4.41 3.90
CA ASP A 41 -8.82 -5.60 4.38
C ASP A 41 -10.20 -5.78 3.72
N GLY A 42 -10.54 -4.93 2.75
CA GLY A 42 -11.83 -4.94 2.07
C GLY A 42 -12.93 -4.13 2.74
N THR A 43 -12.69 -3.50 3.90
CA THR A 43 -13.69 -2.68 4.62
C THR A 43 -14.31 -1.59 3.74
N HIS A 44 -13.58 -1.04 2.77
CA HIS A 44 -14.07 -0.03 1.83
C HIS A 44 -15.32 -0.46 1.04
N LYS A 45 -15.57 -1.77 0.87
CA LYS A 45 -16.75 -2.29 0.15
C LYS A 45 -18.06 -2.08 0.92
N GLN A 46 -17.98 -1.82 2.22
CA GLN A 46 -19.12 -1.57 3.09
C GLN A 46 -19.40 -0.07 3.29
N LEU A 47 -18.57 0.79 2.70
CA LEU A 47 -18.69 2.24 2.78
C LEU A 47 -19.33 2.77 1.49
N GLU A 48 -20.02 3.90 1.59
CA GLU A 48 -20.52 4.60 0.41
C GLU A 48 -19.37 5.22 -0.39
N GLY A 49 -19.53 5.28 -1.72
CA GLY A 49 -18.58 5.91 -2.64
C GLY A 49 -17.78 4.91 -3.48
N ASN A 50 -16.73 5.40 -4.13
CA ASN A 50 -15.89 4.66 -5.08
C ASN A 50 -14.44 4.50 -4.58
N THR A 51 -14.25 4.45 -3.27
CA THR A 51 -12.91 4.33 -2.68
C THR A 51 -12.42 2.90 -2.77
N GLY A 52 -11.38 2.66 -3.55
CA GLY A 52 -10.65 1.38 -3.61
C GLY A 52 -9.23 1.48 -3.04
N PRO A 53 -8.51 0.36 -2.88
CA PRO A 53 -7.11 0.41 -2.48
C PRO A 53 -6.21 1.08 -3.53
N VAL A 54 -4.98 1.42 -3.14
CA VAL A 54 -3.86 1.56 -4.10
C VAL A 54 -3.20 0.20 -4.22
N ILE A 55 -2.94 -0.23 -5.45
CA ILE A 55 -2.14 -1.43 -5.69
C ILE A 55 -0.71 -1.00 -5.98
N ILE A 56 0.24 -1.54 -5.22
CA ILE A 56 1.67 -1.36 -5.45
C ILE A 56 2.24 -2.70 -5.91
N GLU A 57 2.93 -2.68 -7.05
CA GLU A 57 3.58 -3.85 -7.65
C GLU A 57 5.07 -3.56 -7.72
N ALA A 58 5.86 -4.35 -6.99
CA ALA A 58 7.31 -4.32 -7.08
C ALA A 58 7.71 -5.06 -8.35
N LEU A 59 8.17 -4.32 -9.36
CA LEU A 59 8.52 -4.90 -10.64
C LEU A 59 9.82 -5.70 -10.51
N LYS A 60 9.88 -6.85 -11.21
CA LYS A 60 11.07 -7.71 -11.21
C LYS A 60 12.25 -7.07 -11.92
N GLU A 61 11.95 -6.24 -12.90
CA GLU A 61 12.89 -5.48 -13.71
C GLU A 61 12.43 -4.01 -13.69
N ALA A 62 13.37 -3.08 -13.65
CA ALA A 62 13.04 -1.66 -13.78
C ALA A 62 12.42 -1.43 -15.16
N VAL A 63 11.24 -0.82 -15.20
CA VAL A 63 10.66 -0.38 -16.48
C VAL A 63 11.56 0.72 -17.00
N GLU A 64 12.23 0.47 -18.13
CA GLU A 64 12.87 1.55 -18.88
C GLU A 64 11.75 2.52 -19.29
N GLU A 65 11.75 3.71 -18.68
CA GLU A 65 10.85 4.81 -19.03
C GLU A 65 11.13 5.18 -20.49
N THR A 66 10.33 4.68 -21.42
CA THR A 66 10.32 5.20 -22.79
C THR A 66 9.65 6.57 -22.75
N THR A 67 10.45 7.63 -22.73
CA THR A 67 9.99 8.98 -23.06
C THR A 67 9.50 8.97 -24.51
N GLU A 68 8.18 9.04 -24.71
CA GLU A 68 7.59 9.54 -25.96
C GLU A 68 7.57 11.07 -25.95
#